data_AF-A0A822EYI2-F1
#
_entry.id   AF-A0A822EYI2-F1
#
_cell.length_a   1.000
_cell.length_b   1.000
_cell.length_c   1.000
_cell.angle_alpha   90.00
_cell.angle_beta   90.00
_cell.angle_gamma   90.00
#
_symmetry.space_group_name_H-M   'P 1'
#
loop_
_entity.id
_entity.type
_entity.pdbx_description
1 polymer ?
#
loop_
_entity_poly.entity_id
_entity_poly.type
_entity_poly.pdbx_seq_one_letter_code
_entity_poly.pdbx_strand_id
1 'polypeptide(L)'
;AILSFSTINSTVYSDPPPVDSSNTKQILHIQDTYVELTWRYILYKFNYEQAVETFSDFIRCLFGIHDDIVTGHEVQWFSNTIDSLVQKTEETILHDD
;
A
#
# COMPACT_ATOMS: atom_id res chain seq x y z
N ALA A 1 9.47 10.62 -2.90
CA ALA A 1 8.63 10.74 -4.12
C ALA A 1 7.97 9.42 -4.57
N ILE A 2 8.71 8.35 -4.89
CA ILE A 2 8.07 7.11 -5.39
C ILE A 2 7.44 6.27 -4.24
N LEU A 3 8.13 6.11 -3.11
CA LEU A 3 7.58 5.47 -1.90
C LEU A 3 6.37 6.24 -1.36
N SER A 4 6.46 7.56 -1.40
CA SER A 4 5.39 8.50 -1.08
C SER A 4 4.08 8.23 -1.85
N PHE A 5 4.20 7.84 -3.12
CA PHE A 5 3.05 7.55 -3.99
C PHE A 5 2.34 6.25 -3.59
N SER A 6 3.12 5.23 -3.20
CA SER A 6 2.58 3.93 -2.77
C SER A 6 1.78 4.00 -1.46
N THR A 7 2.21 4.84 -0.52
CA THR A 7 1.52 4.96 0.77
C THR A 7 0.22 5.75 0.67
N ILE A 8 0.18 6.77 -0.19
CA ILE A 8 -1.05 7.54 -0.45
C ILE A 8 -2.11 6.64 -1.06
N ASN A 9 -1.72 5.74 -1.98
CA ASN A 9 -2.66 4.82 -2.62
C ASN A 9 -3.31 3.84 -1.61
N SER A 10 -2.52 3.25 -0.70
CA SER A 10 -3.05 2.33 0.33
C SER A 10 -4.00 3.00 1.34
N THR A 11 -3.87 4.31 1.58
CA THR A 11 -4.81 5.06 2.44
C THR A 11 -6.12 5.43 1.75
N VAL A 12 -6.23 5.27 0.43
CA VAL A 12 -7.44 5.63 -0.34
C VAL A 12 -8.42 4.47 -0.49
N TYR A 13 -7.96 3.22 -0.34
CA TYR A 13 -8.82 2.03 -0.48
C TYR A 13 -9.68 1.69 0.76
N SER A 14 -9.46 2.37 1.88
CA SER A 14 -10.38 2.37 3.02
C SER A 14 -11.05 3.73 3.05
N ASP A 15 -12.38 3.81 2.88
CA ASP A 15 -13.19 5.05 2.85
C ASP A 15 -12.55 6.20 3.64
N PRO A 16 -11.85 7.16 2.99
CA PRO A 16 -11.07 8.12 3.73
C PRO A 16 -12.01 9.18 4.32
N PRO A 17 -11.96 9.45 5.65
CA PRO A 17 -12.45 10.71 6.18
C PRO A 17 -11.71 11.87 5.48
N PRO A 18 -12.27 13.09 5.44
CA PRO A 18 -11.70 14.21 4.69
C PRO A 18 -10.21 14.38 5.02
N VAL A 19 -9.36 14.13 4.03
CA VAL A 19 -7.91 14.09 4.19
C VAL A 19 -7.42 15.50 4.51
N ASP A 20 -7.06 15.72 5.77
CA ASP A 20 -6.40 16.95 6.19
C ASP A 20 -5.01 17.02 5.55
N SER A 21 -4.86 17.86 4.54
CA SER A 21 -3.63 18.03 3.75
C SER A 21 -2.38 18.35 4.60
N SER A 22 -2.56 18.83 5.83
CA SER A 22 -1.50 19.02 6.83
C SER A 22 -0.86 17.68 7.23
N ASN A 23 -1.68 16.64 7.43
CA ASN A 23 -1.22 15.31 7.83
C ASN A 23 -0.41 14.63 6.72
N THR A 24 -0.83 14.78 5.45
CA THR A 24 -0.09 14.23 4.30
C THR A 24 1.32 14.78 4.23
N LYS A 25 1.52 16.10 4.42
CA LYS A 25 2.86 16.71 4.39
C LYS A 25 3.76 16.17 5.49
N GLN A 26 3.23 15.97 6.69
CA GLN A 26 3.99 15.40 7.81
C GLN A 26 4.38 13.96 7.55
N ILE A 27 3.45 13.15 7.03
CA ILE A 27 3.71 11.75 6.66
C ILE A 27 4.81 11.68 5.60
N LEU A 28 4.74 12.52 4.57
CA LEU A 28 5.77 12.59 3.53
C LEU A 28 7.14 12.96 4.09
N HIS A 29 7.19 13.95 4.99
CA HIS A 29 8.43 14.35 5.64
C HIS A 29 9.04 13.21 6.47
N ILE A 30 8.21 12.47 7.22
CA ILE A 30 8.65 11.30 7.98
C ILE A 30 9.23 10.24 7.04
N GLN A 31 8.55 9.96 5.92
CA GLN A 31 9.02 8.98 4.94
C GLN A 31 10.35 9.37 4.33
N ASP A 32 10.51 10.62 3.89
CA ASP A 32 11.77 11.10 3.32
C ASP A 32 12.91 11.00 4.34
N THR A 33 12.62 11.27 5.63
CA THR A 33 13.60 11.10 6.72
C THR A 33 14.06 9.64 6.85
N TYR A 34 13.14 8.68 6.81
CA TYR A 34 13.49 7.25 6.88
C TYR A 34 14.25 6.77 5.65
N VAL A 35 13.89 7.25 4.47
CA VAL A 35 14.61 6.94 3.22
C VAL A 35 16.04 7.44 3.30
N GLU A 36 16.24 8.67 3.76
CA GLU A 36 17.57 9.25 3.93
C GLU A 36 18.41 8.48 4.96
N LEU A 37 17.84 8.15 6.12
CA LEU A 37 18.53 7.35 7.14
C LEU A 37 18.94 5.98 6.62
N THR A 38 18.04 5.32 5.88
CA THR A 38 18.31 4.01 5.27
C THR A 38 19.44 4.10 4.25
N TRP A 39 19.41 5.11 3.39
CA TRP A 39 20.47 5.35 2.42
C TRP A 39 21.83 5.60 3.08
N ARG A 40 21.88 6.47 4.09
CA ARG A 40 23.10 6.75 4.86
C ARG A 40 23.65 5.51 5.55
N TYR A 41 22.78 4.67 6.13
CA TYR A 41 23.17 3.42 6.76
C TYR A 41 23.79 2.42 5.76
N ILE A 42 23.18 2.30 4.57
CA ILE A 42 23.68 1.42 3.52
C ILE A 42 25.03 1.91 3.00
N LEU A 43 25.19 3.22 2.77
CA LEU A 43 26.48 3.82 2.40
C LEU A 43 27.56 3.63 3.47
N TYR A 44 27.19 3.63 4.75
CA TYR A 44 28.13 3.37 5.83
C TYR A 44 28.63 1.91 5.82
N LYS A 45 27.76 0.96 5.42
CA LYS A 45 28.02 -0.47 5.51
C LYS A 45 28.67 -1.07 4.26
N PHE A 46 28.41 -0.49 3.09
CA PHE A 46 28.81 -1.03 1.79
C PHE A 46 29.65 -0.04 0.98
N ASN A 47 30.39 -0.54 0.00
CA ASN A 47 30.98 0.35 -1.01
C ASN A 47 29.87 0.96 -1.90
N TYR A 48 30.19 2.02 -2.64
CA TYR A 48 29.18 2.77 -3.38
C TYR A 48 28.35 1.90 -4.34
N GLU A 49 29.00 0.99 -5.07
CA GLU A 49 28.33 0.10 -6.03
C GLU A 49 27.35 -0.86 -5.34
N GLN A 50 27.83 -1.57 -4.31
CA GLN A 50 27.01 -2.47 -3.51
C GLN A 50 25.89 -1.73 -2.77
N ALA A 51 26.14 -0.49 -2.35
CA ALA A 51 25.14 0.35 -1.70
C ALA A 51 23.99 0.68 -2.65
N VAL A 52 24.30 1.03 -3.91
CA VAL A 52 23.30 1.30 -4.94
C VAL A 52 22.48 0.04 -5.25
N GLU A 53 23.13 -1.11 -5.40
CA GLU A 53 22.43 -2.39 -5.62
C GLU A 53 21.51 -2.74 -4.45
N THR A 54 22.06 -2.72 -3.23
CA THR A 54 21.31 -3.05 -2.00
C THR A 54 20.11 -2.12 -1.81
N PHE A 55 20.30 -0.83 -2.02
CA PHE A 55 19.22 0.14 -1.90
C PHE A 55 18.16 -0.06 -2.99
N SER A 56 18.57 -0.37 -4.23
CA SER A 56 17.64 -0.65 -5.33
C SER A 56 16.79 -1.89 -5.03
N ASP A 57 17.39 -2.95 -4.51
CA ASP A 57 16.68 -4.18 -4.16
C ASP A 57 15.73 -3.99 -2.97
N PHE A 58 16.14 -3.18 -1.99
CA PHE A 58 15.25 -2.76 -0.90
C PHE A 58 14.01 -2.04 -1.44
N ILE A 59 14.19 -1.07 -2.34
CA ILE A 59 13.08 -0.34 -2.96
C ILE A 59 12.18 -1.26 -3.79
N ARG A 60 12.75 -2.20 -4.57
CA ARG A 60 11.96 -3.20 -5.32
C ARG A 60 11.13 -4.08 -4.40
N CYS A 61 11.71 -4.52 -3.28
CA CYS A 61 10.99 -5.32 -2.28
C CYS A 61 9.79 -4.55 -1.72
N LEU A 62 9.96 -3.27 -1.38
CA LEU A 62 8.86 -2.42 -0.92
C LEU A 62 7.75 -2.28 -1.97
N PHE A 63 8.09 -2.14 -3.25
CA PHE A 63 7.07 -2.11 -4.31
C PHE A 63 6.38 -3.46 -4.51
N GLY A 64 7.10 -4.58 -4.41
CA GLY A 64 6.50 -5.91 -4.47
C GLY A 64 5.48 -6.12 -3.36
N ILE A 65 5.82 -5.78 -2.12
CA ILE A 65 4.88 -5.86 -0.98
C ILE A 65 3.65 -4.99 -1.22
N HIS A 66 3.82 -3.78 -1.75
CA HIS A 66 2.69 -2.91 -2.07
C HIS A 66 1.78 -3.53 -3.15
N ASP A 67 2.35 -4.09 -4.22
CA ASP A 67 1.60 -4.76 -5.29
C ASP A 67 0.80 -5.97 -4.77
N ASP A 68 1.41 -6.78 -3.91
CA ASP A 68 0.76 -7.92 -3.25
C ASP A 68 -0.41 -7.48 -2.36
N ILE A 69 -0.24 -6.41 -1.58
CA ILE A 69 -1.30 -5.86 -0.72
C ILE A 69 -2.47 -5.35 -1.56
N VAL A 70 -2.19 -4.59 -2.62
CA VAL A 70 -3.24 -4.03 -3.49
C VAL A 70 -4.01 -5.16 -4.18
N THR A 71 -3.29 -6.12 -4.77
CA THR A 71 -3.91 -7.28 -5.42
C THR A 71 -4.74 -8.11 -4.43
N GLY A 72 -4.23 -8.33 -3.22
CA GLY A 72 -4.95 -9.02 -2.16
C GLY A 72 -6.24 -8.29 -1.75
N HIS A 73 -6.20 -6.95 -1.67
CA HIS A 73 -7.37 -6.14 -1.37
C HIS A 73 -8.44 -6.20 -2.48
N GLU A 74 -8.03 -6.17 -3.75
CA GLU A 74 -8.95 -6.32 -4.90
C GLU A 74 -9.64 -7.69 -4.91
N VAL A 75 -8.88 -8.77 -4.67
CA VAL A 75 -9.43 -10.13 -4.57
C VAL A 75 -10.42 -10.23 -3.41
N GLN A 76 -10.10 -9.67 -2.25
CA GLN A 76 -11.00 -9.67 -1.10
C GLN A 76 -12.30 -8.91 -1.39
N TRP A 77 -12.19 -7.74 -2.02
CA TRP A 77 -13.36 -6.94 -2.41
C TRP A 77 -14.28 -7.70 -3.37
N PHE A 78 -13.69 -8.40 -4.35
CA PHE A 78 -14.44 -9.22 -5.29
C PHE A 78 -15.16 -10.37 -4.58
N SER A 79 -14.48 -11.09 -3.68
CA SER A 79 -15.10 -12.17 -2.89
C SER A 79 -16.29 -11.67 -2.08
N ASN A 80 -16.11 -10.56 -1.35
CA ASN A 80 -17.17 -9.96 -0.54
C ASN A 80 -18.40 -9.56 -1.38
N THR A 81 -18.17 -9.11 -2.62
CA THR A 81 -19.25 -8.72 -3.55
C THR A 81 -20.02 -9.94 -4.03
N ILE A 82 -19.33 -11.04 -4.34
CA ILE A 82 -19.96 -12.31 -4.71
C ILE A 82 -20.78 -12.87 -3.55
N ASP A 83 -20.23 -12.90 -2.34
CA ASP A 83 -20.92 -13.40 -1.16
C ASP A 83 -22.20 -12.60 -0.87
N SER A 84 -22.12 -11.27 -0.97
CA SER A 84 -23.28 -10.38 -0.85
C SER A 84 -24.35 -10.63 -1.92
N LEU A 85 -23.95 -10.91 -3.16
CA LEU A 85 -24.86 -11.18 -4.26
C LEU A 85 -25.55 -12.54 -4.13
N VAL A 86 -24.83 -13.55 -3.64
CA VAL A 86 -25.38 -14.87 -3.30
C VAL A 86 -26.40 -14.72 -2.19
N GLN A 87 -26.03 -14.07 -1.08
CA GLN A 87 -26.95 -13.84 0.05
C GLN A 87 -28.23 -13.13 -0.40
N LYS A 88 -28.11 -12.07 -1.20
CA LYS A 88 -29.28 -11.32 -1.69
C LYS A 88 -30.18 -12.15 -2.61
N THR A 89 -29.60 -13.07 -3.37
CA THR A 89 -30.33 -13.98 -4.25
C THR A 89 -31.08 -15.04 -3.44
N GLU A 90 -30.44 -15.60 -2.41
CA GLU A 90 -31.09 -16.54 -1.48
C GLU A 90 -32.26 -15.89 -0.74
N GLU A 91 -32.09 -14.67 -0.25
CA GLU A 91 -33.16 -13.90 0.41
C GLU A 91 -34.34 -13.59 -0.54
N THR A 92 -34.07 -13.34 -1.82
CA THR A 92 -35.12 -13.04 -2.81
C THR A 92 -35.92 -14.30 -3.16
N ILE A 93 -35.25 -15.45 -3.32
CA ILE A 93 -35.90 -16.72 -3.66
C ILE A 93 -36.78 -17.22 -2.51
N LEU A 94 -36.36 -17.03 -1.25
CA LEU A 94 -37.13 -17.43 -0.07
C LEU A 94 -38.36 -16.53 0.22
N HIS A 95 -38.50 -15.39 -0.46
CA HIS A 95 -39.64 -14.47 -0.28
C HIS A 95 -40.70 -14.56 -1.39
N ASP A 96 -40.41 -15.29 -2.46
CA ASP A 96 -41.31 -15.53 -3.61
C ASP A 96 -42.10 -16.86 -3.52
N ASP A 97 -41.88 -17.66 -2.46
CA ASP A 97 -42.67 -18.86 -2.06
C ASP A 97 -43.65 -18.53 -0.92
#